data_AF-A0A1M3BI63-F1
#
_entry.id   AF-A0A1M3BI63-F1
#
_cell.length_a   1.000
_cell.length_b   1.000
_cell.length_c   1.000
_cell.angle_alpha   90.00
_cell.angle_beta   90.00
_cell.angle_gamma   90.00
#
_symmetry.space_group_name_H-M   'P 1'
#
loop_
_entity.id
_entity.type
_entity.pdbx_description
1 polymer ?
#
loop_
_entity_poly.entity_id
_entity_poly.type
_entity_poly.pdbx_seq_one_letter_code
_entity_poly.pdbx_strand_id
1 'polypeptide(L)'
;MGVLALVAFIVGAAMGVPGSPEKDAANRFAEAWQAKDFAAMYAELNDASQEATGMKKFIAEYREARDIATMRGLVADSAEDSRSEEGETVVPVPLKIKTVAFGIVDSELDLPWSEGGIDWAPFLVFPGLRRGEKLEAETELAPRAPILAADGTPLAEGEATEREHPMGSAAIDVTGEIGEASEEEEPKLAMLGFPPETPVGISGLERAFNRRLAGKPGGKLLAVASGGKSRVLAEGQPVPGAPVKTTIDPYLQETAVAALAGRAGGVALLDAKTGDVRALAGQAFSAPQPPGSTFKIITTVAALEKNLVSLDDEFEIVDGINVGGRFIENANGEYCGGTFRQAFAESCNADFLPLGPQIGNEEMVGIAEKFGFNSPPTLYSAAIAKEVEPAESTIPTEIGEEVDLAVSAIGQGEVLATPLQMASVAQTIANDGVRMPTSIVRTKKLRP
;
A
#
# COMPACT_ATOMS: atom_id res chain seq x y z
N MET A 1 21.52 -21.84 9.42
CA MET A 1 22.39 -21.68 8.24
C MET A 1 21.79 -20.55 7.40
N GLY A 2 22.25 -19.30 7.41
CA GLY A 2 23.58 -18.78 7.64
C GLY A 2 24.13 -18.22 6.34
N VAL A 3 23.67 -17.02 5.93
CA VAL A 3 24.40 -16.14 5.01
C VAL A 3 24.14 -14.70 5.46
N LEU A 4 24.97 -14.21 6.39
CA LEU A 4 25.14 -12.78 6.62
C LEU A 4 25.81 -12.19 5.38
N ALA A 5 25.16 -11.25 4.71
CA ALA A 5 25.79 -10.43 3.68
C ALA A 5 26.77 -9.46 4.37
N LEU A 6 28.05 -9.75 4.24
CA LEU A 6 29.15 -8.94 4.71
C LEU A 6 29.19 -7.65 3.86
N VAL A 7 28.74 -6.52 4.41
CA VAL A 7 29.05 -5.21 3.82
C VAL A 7 30.51 -4.93 4.15
N ALA A 8 31.38 -5.11 3.16
CA ALA A 8 32.79 -4.77 3.28
C ALA A 8 32.94 -3.25 3.33
N PHE A 9 33.19 -2.72 4.52
CA PHE A 9 33.67 -1.37 4.73
C PHE A 9 35.16 -1.36 4.41
N ILE A 10 35.55 -0.96 3.21
CA ILE A 10 36.97 -0.71 2.89
C ILE A 10 37.31 0.64 3.52
N VAL A 11 37.80 0.63 4.76
CA VAL A 11 38.60 1.74 5.28
C VAL A 11 39.98 1.58 4.65
N GLY A 12 40.21 2.24 3.53
CA GLY A 12 41.55 2.43 3.00
C GLY A 12 42.31 3.39 3.90
N ALA A 13 42.97 2.89 4.94
CA ALA A 13 44.01 3.65 5.62
C ALA A 13 45.23 3.75 4.70
N ALA A 14 45.16 4.64 3.72
CA ALA A 14 46.31 5.02 2.91
C ALA A 14 47.21 5.94 3.76
N MET A 15 48.32 5.39 4.27
CA MET A 15 49.48 6.21 4.62
C MET A 15 50.06 6.77 3.31
N GLY A 16 49.46 7.85 2.81
CA GLY A 16 49.81 8.51 1.55
C GLY A 16 50.72 9.71 1.77
N VAL A 17 51.62 9.93 0.81
CA VAL A 17 52.25 11.23 0.52
C VAL A 17 51.19 12.33 0.63
N PRO A 18 51.48 13.51 1.21
CA PRO A 18 50.50 14.60 1.28
C PRO A 18 49.93 14.84 -0.13
N GLY A 19 48.61 14.72 -0.28
CA GLY A 19 47.93 15.09 -1.51
C GLY A 19 48.19 16.56 -1.82
N SER A 20 48.07 16.93 -3.09
CA SER A 20 48.06 18.35 -3.41
C SER A 20 46.82 19.01 -2.79
N PRO A 21 46.87 20.29 -2.40
CA PRO A 21 45.74 20.97 -1.73
C PRO A 21 44.42 20.84 -2.50
N GLU A 22 44.48 20.88 -3.83
CA GLU A 22 43.33 20.71 -4.71
C GLU A 22 42.73 19.30 -4.66
N LYS A 23 43.57 18.26 -4.55
CA LYS A 23 43.14 16.86 -4.45
C LYS A 23 42.49 16.59 -3.10
N ASP A 24 43.04 17.14 -2.03
CA ASP A 24 42.48 17.00 -0.69
C ASP A 24 41.11 17.68 -0.58
N ALA A 25 40.95 18.86 -1.19
CA ALA A 25 39.66 19.55 -1.23
C ALA A 25 38.62 18.81 -2.08
N ALA A 26 39.00 18.27 -3.24
CA ALA A 26 38.12 17.45 -4.07
C ALA A 26 37.60 16.20 -3.33
N ASN A 27 38.47 15.50 -2.59
CA ASN A 27 38.05 14.38 -1.75
C ASN A 27 37.05 14.81 -0.67
N ARG A 28 37.33 15.89 0.08
CA ARG A 28 36.40 16.40 1.11
C ARG A 28 35.07 16.83 0.52
N PHE A 29 35.07 17.48 -0.65
CA PHE A 29 33.87 17.85 -1.37
C PHE A 29 33.02 16.62 -1.72
N ALA A 30 33.64 15.58 -2.27
CA ALA A 30 32.96 14.36 -2.68
C ALA A 30 32.44 13.55 -1.48
N GLU A 31 33.23 13.45 -0.41
CA GLU A 31 32.83 12.83 0.86
C GLU A 31 31.63 13.56 1.49
N ALA A 32 31.67 14.90 1.50
CA ALA A 32 30.57 15.73 1.98
C ALA A 32 29.31 15.53 1.12
N TRP A 33 29.44 15.43 -0.21
CA TRP A 33 28.31 15.15 -1.10
C TRP A 33 27.69 13.78 -0.84
N GLN A 34 28.52 12.75 -0.69
CA GLN A 34 28.10 11.42 -0.30
C GLN A 34 27.36 11.41 1.04
N ALA A 35 27.83 12.21 2.00
CA ALA A 35 27.20 12.39 3.32
C ALA A 35 25.97 13.31 3.30
N LYS A 36 25.67 13.97 2.17
CA LYS A 36 24.65 15.02 2.02
C LYS A 36 24.89 16.25 2.92
N ASP A 37 26.15 16.49 3.27
CA ASP A 37 26.58 17.68 4.01
C ASP A 37 26.92 18.81 3.04
N PHE A 38 25.87 19.49 2.56
CA PHE A 38 26.02 20.58 1.60
C PHE A 38 26.76 21.79 2.19
N ALA A 39 26.80 21.95 3.51
CA ALA A 39 27.55 23.04 4.14
C ALA A 39 29.06 22.76 4.06
N ALA A 40 29.47 21.52 4.33
CA ALA A 40 30.86 21.10 4.14
C ALA A 40 31.27 21.15 2.66
N MET A 41 30.41 20.72 1.72
CA MET A 41 30.66 20.88 0.28
C MET A 41 30.90 22.35 -0.09
N TYR A 42 30.04 23.24 0.40
CA TYR A 42 30.11 24.67 0.11
C TYR A 42 31.39 25.32 0.66
N ALA A 43 31.92 24.82 1.79
CA ALA A 43 33.13 25.32 2.41
C ALA A 43 34.41 25.02 1.60
N GLU A 44 34.38 24.03 0.70
CA GLU A 44 35.52 23.71 -0.18
C GLU A 44 35.56 24.58 -1.44
N LEU A 45 34.57 25.45 -1.65
CA LEU A 45 34.52 26.38 -2.79
C LEU A 45 35.41 27.60 -2.57
N ASN A 46 35.93 28.18 -3.65
CA ASN A 46 36.64 29.47 -3.57
C ASN A 46 35.69 30.64 -3.23
N ASP A 47 36.25 31.74 -2.74
CA ASP A 47 35.48 32.91 -2.27
C ASP A 47 34.57 33.49 -3.37
N ALA A 48 35.07 33.54 -4.62
CA ALA A 48 34.31 34.05 -5.77
C ALA A 48 33.05 33.20 -6.06
N SER A 49 33.17 31.87 -6.01
CA SER A 49 32.05 30.94 -6.21
C SER A 49 31.03 31.04 -5.08
N GLN A 50 31.51 31.16 -3.84
CA GLN A 50 30.65 31.36 -2.68
C GLN A 50 29.86 32.66 -2.79
N GLU A 51 30.50 33.77 -3.15
CA GLU A 51 29.83 35.06 -3.32
C GLU A 51 28.81 35.03 -4.47
N ALA A 52 29.19 34.47 -5.62
CA ALA A 52 28.35 34.45 -6.81
C ALA A 52 27.09 33.58 -6.67
N THR A 53 27.17 32.47 -5.94
CA THR A 53 26.06 31.51 -5.81
C THR A 53 25.29 31.69 -4.52
N GLY A 54 26.00 31.83 -3.39
CA GLY A 54 25.41 31.78 -2.06
C GLY A 54 24.94 30.38 -1.65
N MET A 55 25.09 30.06 -0.35
CA MET A 55 24.82 28.72 0.17
C MET A 55 23.38 28.23 -0.08
N LYS A 56 22.37 29.10 0.02
CA LYS A 56 20.96 28.70 -0.22
C LYS A 56 20.73 28.23 -1.65
N LYS A 57 21.29 28.93 -2.64
CA LYS A 57 21.15 28.57 -4.06
C LYS A 57 21.92 27.29 -4.36
N PHE A 58 23.15 27.16 -3.87
CA PHE A 58 23.96 25.95 -4.01
C PHE A 58 23.19 24.70 -3.54
N ILE A 59 22.58 24.77 -2.34
CA ILE A 59 21.77 23.66 -1.80
C ILE A 59 20.56 23.36 -2.69
N ALA A 60 19.88 24.41 -3.19
CA ALA A 60 18.70 24.24 -4.05
C ALA A 60 19.07 23.54 -5.37
N GLU A 61 20.16 23.95 -6.02
CA GLU A 61 20.63 23.40 -7.30
C GLU A 61 20.98 21.90 -7.17
N TYR A 62 21.66 21.50 -6.08
CA TYR A 62 21.94 20.07 -5.84
C TYR A 62 20.70 19.26 -5.48
N ARG A 63 19.71 19.85 -4.79
CA ARG A 63 18.44 19.16 -4.48
C ARG A 63 17.61 18.96 -5.75
N GLU A 64 17.51 19.99 -6.57
CA GLU A 64 16.83 19.91 -7.87
C GLU A 64 17.48 18.86 -8.77
N ALA A 65 18.81 18.87 -8.92
CA ALA A 65 19.52 17.86 -9.69
C ALA A 65 19.32 16.44 -9.14
N ARG A 66 19.31 16.27 -7.81
CA ARG A 66 19.04 14.99 -7.14
C ARG A 66 17.64 14.47 -7.47
N ASP A 67 16.65 15.35 -7.47
CA ASP A 67 15.25 15.00 -7.74
C ASP A 67 15.05 14.66 -9.22
N ILE A 68 15.57 15.48 -10.14
CA ILE A 68 15.56 15.21 -11.60
C ILE A 68 16.21 13.87 -11.91
N ALA A 69 17.40 13.59 -11.37
CA ALA A 69 18.10 12.33 -11.59
C ALA A 69 17.54 11.15 -10.76
N THR A 70 16.51 11.36 -9.92
CA THR A 70 15.95 10.35 -9.02
C THR A 70 17.02 9.66 -8.14
N MET A 71 18.02 10.43 -7.68
CA MET A 71 19.20 9.89 -7.00
C MET A 71 18.84 9.30 -5.63
N ARG A 72 19.23 8.04 -5.44
CA ARG A 72 19.09 7.30 -4.17
C ARG A 72 20.38 7.21 -3.37
N GLY A 73 21.51 7.25 -4.06
CA GLY A 73 22.82 7.23 -3.42
C GLY A 73 23.91 7.65 -4.38
N LEU A 74 25.03 8.08 -3.80
CA LEU A 74 26.25 8.43 -4.48
C LEU A 74 27.39 7.74 -3.74
N VAL A 75 28.33 7.17 -4.46
CA VAL A 75 29.60 6.68 -3.94
C VAL A 75 30.69 7.42 -4.68
N ALA A 76 31.58 8.08 -3.96
CA ALA A 76 32.77 8.70 -4.53
C ALA A 76 33.98 7.80 -4.28
N ASP A 77 34.78 7.56 -5.32
CA ASP A 77 36.13 7.04 -5.17
C ASP A 77 37.10 8.20 -4.87
N SER A 78 38.36 7.88 -4.55
CA SER A 78 39.36 8.93 -4.30
C SER A 78 39.58 9.77 -5.56
N ALA A 79 39.68 11.07 -5.38
CA ALA A 79 40.04 12.02 -6.43
C ALA A 79 41.35 11.58 -7.12
N GLU A 80 41.43 11.80 -8.42
CA GLU A 80 42.64 11.55 -9.20
C GLU A 80 43.64 12.72 -9.05
N ASP A 81 44.82 12.59 -9.65
CA ASP A 81 45.77 13.70 -9.69
C ASP A 81 45.25 14.82 -10.60
N SER A 82 45.55 16.07 -10.24
CA SER A 82 45.11 17.23 -11.00
C SER A 82 45.70 17.23 -12.41
N ARG A 83 44.88 17.65 -13.39
CA ARG A 83 45.28 17.81 -14.80
C ARG A 83 45.00 19.23 -15.27
N SER A 84 45.74 19.68 -16.28
CA SER A 84 45.47 20.96 -16.94
C SER A 84 44.58 20.74 -18.16
N GLU A 85 43.41 21.38 -18.18
CA GLU A 85 42.47 21.36 -19.29
C GLU A 85 42.15 22.79 -19.71
N GLU A 86 42.37 23.12 -20.97
CA GLU A 86 42.12 24.47 -21.52
C GLU A 86 42.80 25.62 -20.74
N GLY A 87 43.86 25.32 -19.97
CA GLY A 87 44.57 26.28 -19.12
C GLY A 87 44.03 26.39 -17.70
N GLU A 88 42.97 25.66 -17.35
CA GLU A 88 42.42 25.52 -16.00
C GLU A 88 43.03 24.29 -15.30
N THR A 89 43.14 24.32 -13.96
CA THR A 89 43.50 23.13 -13.17
C THR A 89 42.22 22.41 -12.79
N VAL A 90 42.13 21.12 -13.09
CA VAL A 90 40.94 20.30 -12.87
C VAL A 90 41.31 19.06 -12.09
N VAL A 91 40.49 18.69 -11.10
CA VAL A 91 40.64 17.48 -10.30
C VAL A 91 39.49 16.51 -10.62
N PRO A 92 39.76 15.39 -11.31
CA PRO A 92 38.73 14.39 -11.59
C PRO A 92 38.35 13.62 -10.33
N VAL A 93 37.05 13.41 -10.11
CA VAL A 93 36.52 12.56 -9.05
C VAL A 93 35.62 11.49 -9.65
N PRO A 94 36.00 10.20 -9.63
CA PRO A 94 35.13 9.13 -10.09
C PRO A 94 33.93 8.94 -9.15
N LEU A 95 32.73 8.91 -9.72
CA LEU A 95 31.47 8.82 -8.98
C LEU A 95 30.60 7.69 -9.53
N LYS A 96 29.95 6.97 -8.60
CA LYS A 96 28.89 6.01 -8.90
C LYS A 96 27.58 6.46 -8.28
N ILE A 97 26.68 6.97 -9.11
CA ILE A 97 25.38 7.48 -8.70
C ILE A 97 24.32 6.43 -8.98
N LYS A 98 23.62 5.99 -7.93
CA LYS A 98 22.46 5.10 -8.03
C LYS A 98 21.19 5.93 -8.20
N THR A 99 20.51 5.76 -9.32
CA THR A 99 19.21 6.39 -9.60
C THR A 99 18.08 5.37 -9.50
N VAL A 100 16.82 5.81 -9.49
CA VAL A 100 15.67 4.91 -9.58
C VAL A 100 15.34 4.58 -11.03
N ALA A 101 15.26 5.59 -11.89
CA ALA A 101 14.77 5.45 -13.26
C ALA A 101 15.88 5.25 -14.31
N PHE A 102 17.12 5.64 -14.03
CA PHE A 102 18.20 5.74 -15.04
C PHE A 102 19.39 4.79 -14.79
N GLY A 103 19.22 3.79 -13.91
CA GLY A 103 20.28 2.84 -13.57
C GLY A 103 21.40 3.43 -12.70
N ILE A 104 22.62 2.91 -12.89
CA ILE A 104 23.82 3.41 -12.22
C ILE A 104 24.57 4.30 -13.21
N VAL A 105 24.81 5.55 -12.83
CA VAL A 105 25.68 6.47 -13.57
C VAL A 105 27.09 6.31 -13.01
N ASP A 106 27.99 5.78 -13.83
CA ASP A 106 29.41 5.59 -13.52
C ASP A 106 30.18 6.62 -14.38
N SER A 107 30.59 7.72 -13.76
CA SER A 107 31.16 8.89 -14.47
C SER A 107 32.08 9.69 -13.56
N GLU A 108 32.96 10.49 -14.16
CA GLU A 108 33.82 11.44 -13.46
C GLU A 108 33.11 12.79 -13.31
N LEU A 109 33.32 13.44 -12.16
CA LEU A 109 33.07 14.87 -11.96
C LEU A 109 34.41 15.60 -11.97
N ASP A 110 34.60 16.43 -12.98
CA ASP A 110 35.75 17.29 -13.13
C ASP A 110 35.55 18.55 -12.29
N LEU A 111 36.31 18.69 -11.18
CA LEU A 111 36.23 19.84 -10.27
C LEU A 111 37.33 20.86 -10.63
N PRO A 112 36.99 22.04 -11.18
CA PRO A 112 37.96 23.07 -11.46
C PRO A 112 38.49 23.67 -10.15
N TRP A 113 39.77 23.98 -10.10
CA TRP A 113 40.45 24.53 -8.93
C TRP A 113 41.13 25.85 -9.30
N SER A 114 40.79 26.91 -8.57
CA SER A 114 41.40 28.22 -8.72
C SER A 114 41.29 29.01 -7.43
N GLU A 115 42.23 29.94 -7.22
CA GLU A 115 42.18 30.89 -6.09
C GLU A 115 42.04 30.23 -4.70
N GLY A 116 42.58 29.02 -4.54
CA GLY A 116 42.61 28.31 -3.25
C GLY A 116 41.37 27.50 -2.91
N GLY A 117 40.42 27.32 -3.84
CA GLY A 117 39.23 26.50 -3.66
C GLY A 117 38.68 25.93 -4.96
N ILE A 118 37.60 25.17 -4.86
CA ILE A 118 36.86 24.67 -6.04
C ILE A 118 36.14 25.86 -6.70
N ASP A 119 36.38 26.06 -7.99
CA ASP A 119 35.69 27.04 -8.82
C ASP A 119 34.38 26.44 -9.33
N TRP A 120 33.32 26.67 -8.55
CA TRP A 120 32.04 26.01 -8.74
C TRP A 120 31.10 26.81 -9.65
N ALA A 121 30.41 26.07 -10.50
CA ALA A 121 29.33 26.60 -11.32
C ALA A 121 28.19 25.57 -11.45
N PRO A 122 26.97 25.99 -11.86
CA PRO A 122 25.79 25.12 -11.87
C PRO A 122 25.92 23.80 -12.64
N PHE A 123 26.81 23.70 -13.62
CA PHE A 123 27.02 22.44 -14.34
C PHE A 123 27.72 21.38 -13.48
N LEU A 124 28.27 21.70 -12.31
CA LEU A 124 28.89 20.71 -11.43
C LEU A 124 27.89 19.95 -10.54
N VAL A 125 26.59 20.25 -10.64
CA VAL A 125 25.55 19.56 -9.84
C VAL A 125 25.35 18.09 -10.21
N PHE A 126 25.84 17.68 -11.38
CA PHE A 126 25.75 16.31 -11.86
C PHE A 126 26.92 15.97 -12.80
N PRO A 127 27.58 14.80 -12.65
CA PRO A 127 28.73 14.45 -13.48
C PRO A 127 28.38 14.40 -14.96
N GLY A 128 29.35 14.82 -15.77
CA GLY A 128 29.23 14.85 -17.22
C GLY A 128 28.54 16.09 -17.78
N LEU A 129 27.88 16.96 -17.00
CA LEU A 129 27.35 18.26 -17.43
C LEU A 129 28.48 19.23 -17.89
N ARG A 130 28.22 20.07 -18.90
CA ARG A 130 29.19 21.10 -19.38
C ARG A 130 28.65 22.50 -19.13
N ARG A 131 29.54 23.50 -19.21
CA ARG A 131 29.17 24.92 -19.10
C ARG A 131 27.99 25.26 -20.03
N GLY A 132 26.92 25.81 -19.47
CA GLY A 132 25.72 26.21 -20.20
C GLY A 132 24.67 25.12 -20.43
N GLU A 133 24.92 23.89 -19.97
CA GLU A 133 23.94 22.81 -19.98
C GLU A 133 23.21 22.69 -18.63
N LYS A 134 22.00 22.15 -18.68
CA LYS A 134 21.18 21.81 -17.52
C LYS A 134 20.82 20.34 -17.54
N LEU A 135 20.51 19.81 -16.37
CA LEU A 135 20.01 18.46 -16.21
C LEU A 135 18.51 18.43 -16.50
N GLU A 136 18.07 17.50 -17.35
CA GLU A 136 16.66 17.23 -17.60
C GLU A 136 16.42 15.71 -17.61
N ALA A 137 15.19 15.29 -17.36
CA ALA A 137 14.79 13.89 -17.34
C ALA A 137 13.61 13.66 -18.28
N GLU A 138 13.76 12.73 -19.22
CA GLU A 138 12.65 12.15 -19.98
C GLU A 138 12.27 10.84 -19.30
N THR A 139 11.06 10.76 -18.74
CA THR A 139 10.59 9.55 -18.05
C THR A 139 9.75 8.71 -19.00
N GLU A 140 10.00 7.40 -18.99
CA GLU A 140 9.23 6.41 -19.71
C GLU A 140 8.53 5.49 -18.70
N LEU A 141 7.22 5.34 -18.83
CA LEU A 141 6.42 4.45 -17.99
C LEU A 141 6.16 3.15 -18.75
N ALA A 142 6.29 2.01 -18.07
CA ALA A 142 5.83 0.76 -18.63
C ALA A 142 4.30 0.62 -18.49
N PRO A 143 3.65 -0.18 -19.36
CA PRO A 143 2.24 -0.49 -19.23
C PRO A 143 1.90 -1.04 -17.84
N ARG A 144 0.80 -0.51 -17.28
CA ARG A 144 0.27 -1.00 -16.02
C ARG A 144 -0.23 -2.43 -16.20
N ALA A 145 0.23 -3.34 -15.34
CA ALA A 145 -0.11 -4.76 -15.48
C ALA A 145 -1.61 -5.04 -15.26
N PRO A 146 -2.16 -6.10 -15.86
CA PRO A 146 -3.57 -6.42 -15.72
C PRO A 146 -3.88 -7.09 -14.37
N ILE A 147 -5.13 -6.92 -13.94
CA ILE A 147 -5.76 -7.72 -12.89
C ILE A 147 -6.62 -8.78 -13.57
N LEU A 148 -6.37 -10.04 -13.28
CA LEU A 148 -6.98 -11.18 -13.96
C LEU A 148 -7.85 -11.98 -13.01
N ALA A 149 -8.99 -12.45 -13.50
CA ALA A 149 -9.83 -13.42 -12.82
C ALA A 149 -9.17 -14.80 -12.67
N ALA A 150 -9.86 -15.72 -12.00
CA ALA A 150 -9.42 -17.09 -11.76
C ALA A 150 -9.09 -17.87 -13.06
N ASP A 151 -9.87 -17.67 -14.10
CA ASP A 151 -9.73 -18.30 -15.42
C ASP A 151 -8.73 -17.56 -16.33
N GLY A 152 -8.33 -16.35 -15.96
CA GLY A 152 -7.45 -15.49 -16.75
C GLY A 152 -8.16 -14.36 -17.51
N THR A 153 -9.48 -14.25 -17.41
CA THR A 153 -10.25 -13.15 -17.97
C THR A 153 -9.78 -11.82 -17.36
N PRO A 154 -9.47 -10.78 -18.16
CA PRO A 154 -9.08 -9.48 -17.62
C PRO A 154 -10.24 -8.80 -16.89
N LEU A 155 -10.00 -8.47 -15.62
CA LEU A 155 -10.89 -7.62 -14.82
C LEU A 155 -10.52 -6.14 -14.96
N ALA A 156 -9.22 -5.85 -15.12
CA ALA A 156 -8.70 -4.53 -15.48
C ALA A 156 -7.43 -4.70 -16.32
N GLU A 157 -7.28 -3.92 -17.38
CA GLU A 157 -6.11 -3.93 -18.26
C GLU A 157 -5.89 -2.58 -18.98
N GLY A 158 -4.83 -2.48 -19.77
CA GLY A 158 -4.46 -1.25 -20.46
C GLY A 158 -3.61 -0.29 -19.63
N GLU A 159 -3.25 0.83 -20.25
CA GLU A 159 -2.46 1.90 -19.64
C GLU A 159 -3.18 2.53 -18.45
N ALA A 160 -2.44 3.14 -17.52
CA ALA A 160 -3.05 3.75 -16.34
C ALA A 160 -4.01 4.91 -16.69
N THR A 161 -3.72 5.66 -17.75
CA THR A 161 -4.53 6.78 -18.26
C THR A 161 -5.75 6.34 -19.07
N GLU A 162 -5.73 5.11 -19.59
CA GLU A 162 -6.78 4.54 -20.45
C GLU A 162 -7.21 3.18 -19.87
N ARG A 163 -7.33 3.12 -18.53
CA ARG A 163 -7.57 1.85 -17.84
C ARG A 163 -8.94 1.29 -18.22
N GLU A 164 -8.96 0.07 -18.75
CA GLU A 164 -10.18 -0.58 -19.21
C GLU A 164 -10.62 -1.67 -18.22
N HIS A 165 -11.94 -1.85 -18.13
CA HIS A 165 -12.59 -2.92 -17.39
C HIS A 165 -13.48 -3.72 -18.35
N PRO A 166 -12.97 -4.80 -18.97
CA PRO A 166 -13.72 -5.53 -20.01
C PRO A 166 -15.06 -6.11 -19.54
N MET A 167 -15.19 -6.43 -18.25
CA MET A 167 -16.45 -6.86 -17.63
C MET A 167 -17.33 -5.68 -17.16
N GLY A 168 -17.00 -4.46 -17.55
CA GLY A 168 -17.70 -3.23 -17.15
C GLY A 168 -17.69 -3.00 -15.65
N SER A 169 -18.78 -2.42 -15.15
CA SER A 169 -18.94 -2.07 -13.73
C SER A 169 -18.84 -3.28 -12.80
N ALA A 170 -19.12 -4.49 -13.28
CA ALA A 170 -19.02 -5.71 -12.47
C ALA A 170 -17.60 -6.00 -12.00
N ALA A 171 -16.58 -5.57 -12.74
CA ALA A 171 -15.18 -5.71 -12.32
C ALA A 171 -14.77 -4.63 -11.31
N ILE A 172 -15.33 -3.42 -11.40
CA ILE A 172 -14.91 -2.24 -10.61
C ILE A 172 -15.08 -2.48 -9.10
N ASP A 173 -16.15 -3.16 -8.69
CA ASP A 173 -16.37 -3.52 -7.27
C ASP A 173 -15.20 -4.33 -6.69
N VAL A 174 -14.48 -5.09 -7.52
CA VAL A 174 -13.30 -5.85 -7.12
C VAL A 174 -12.03 -5.03 -7.39
N THR A 175 -11.83 -4.63 -8.63
CA THR A 175 -10.57 -4.02 -9.08
C THR A 175 -10.36 -2.68 -8.43
N GLY A 176 -11.43 -1.94 -8.12
CA GLY A 176 -11.36 -0.53 -7.81
C GLY A 176 -10.97 0.29 -9.03
N GLU A 177 -10.59 1.52 -8.76
CA GLU A 177 -10.38 2.57 -9.75
C GLU A 177 -8.96 3.13 -9.68
N ILE A 178 -8.57 3.76 -10.79
CA ILE A 178 -7.37 4.58 -10.89
C ILE A 178 -7.78 6.05 -10.83
N GLY A 179 -6.96 6.87 -10.18
CA GLY A 179 -7.16 8.32 -10.09
C GLY A 179 -5.86 9.03 -9.75
N GLU A 180 -5.98 10.28 -9.31
CA GLU A 180 -4.85 11.09 -8.87
C GLU A 180 -4.30 10.59 -7.53
N ALA A 181 -3.00 10.69 -7.36
CA ALA A 181 -2.35 10.36 -6.09
C ALA A 181 -2.72 11.40 -5.02
N SER A 182 -2.82 10.96 -3.78
CA SER A 182 -3.02 11.91 -2.67
C SER A 182 -1.76 12.77 -2.43
N GLU A 183 -1.91 13.95 -1.82
CA GLU A 183 -0.78 14.82 -1.45
C GLU A 183 0.29 14.12 -0.59
N GLU A 184 -0.11 13.09 0.17
CA GLU A 184 0.82 12.28 0.98
C GLU A 184 1.56 11.21 0.17
N GLU A 185 0.96 10.72 -0.93
CA GLU A 185 1.53 9.69 -1.80
C GLU A 185 2.44 10.27 -2.88
N GLU A 186 2.15 11.47 -3.39
CA GLU A 186 2.93 12.10 -4.46
C GLU A 186 4.44 12.15 -4.17
N PRO A 187 4.92 12.61 -3.00
CA PRO A 187 6.35 12.62 -2.71
C PRO A 187 6.95 11.21 -2.67
N LYS A 188 6.17 10.20 -2.22
CA LYS A 188 6.61 8.80 -2.16
C LYS A 188 6.77 8.24 -3.58
N LEU A 189 5.86 8.59 -4.50
CA LEU A 189 5.90 8.20 -5.92
C LEU A 189 7.03 8.90 -6.68
N ALA A 190 7.21 10.20 -6.46
CA ALA A 190 8.33 10.96 -7.02
C ALA A 190 9.68 10.35 -6.63
N MET A 191 9.83 9.95 -5.36
CA MET A 191 11.02 9.22 -4.92
C MET A 191 11.20 7.88 -5.66
N LEU A 192 10.12 7.23 -6.10
CA LEU A 192 10.15 6.00 -6.91
C LEU A 192 10.32 6.27 -8.42
N GLY A 193 10.55 7.52 -8.82
CA GLY A 193 10.79 7.93 -10.20
C GLY A 193 9.53 8.12 -11.03
N PHE A 194 8.35 8.10 -10.41
CA PHE A 194 7.10 8.39 -11.13
C PHE A 194 6.95 9.90 -11.30
N PRO A 195 6.59 10.39 -12.49
CA PRO A 195 6.29 11.79 -12.71
C PRO A 195 5.11 12.27 -11.84
N PRO A 196 5.01 13.58 -11.55
CA PRO A 196 3.80 14.17 -11.01
C PRO A 196 2.58 13.80 -11.86
N GLU A 197 1.39 13.79 -11.24
CA GLU A 197 0.10 13.48 -11.91
C GLU A 197 0.02 12.07 -12.52
N THR A 198 1.00 11.18 -12.27
CA THR A 198 0.90 9.78 -12.71
C THR A 198 -0.31 9.12 -12.04
N PRO A 199 -1.27 8.56 -12.81
CA PRO A 199 -2.44 7.92 -12.24
C PRO A 199 -2.07 6.69 -11.40
N VAL A 200 -2.68 6.57 -10.23
CA VAL A 200 -2.47 5.47 -9.28
C VAL A 200 -3.78 4.79 -8.91
N GLY A 201 -3.70 3.57 -8.41
CA GLY A 201 -4.88 2.91 -7.86
C GLY A 201 -5.34 3.59 -6.57
N ILE A 202 -6.58 4.09 -6.56
CA ILE A 202 -7.18 4.82 -5.43
C ILE A 202 -8.15 3.97 -4.61
N SER A 203 -8.62 2.85 -5.17
CA SER A 203 -9.50 1.90 -4.47
C SER A 203 -9.25 0.45 -4.89
N GLY A 204 -9.90 -0.48 -4.20
CA GLY A 204 -9.89 -1.91 -4.53
C GLY A 204 -8.50 -2.54 -4.67
N LEU A 205 -8.38 -3.49 -5.60
CA LEU A 205 -7.11 -4.15 -5.91
C LEU A 205 -6.12 -3.25 -6.65
N GLU A 206 -6.57 -2.22 -7.36
CA GLU A 206 -5.72 -1.22 -7.99
C GLU A 206 -4.89 -0.49 -6.93
N ARG A 207 -5.51 -0.09 -5.80
CA ARG A 207 -4.79 0.49 -4.65
C ARG A 207 -3.95 -0.55 -3.92
N ALA A 208 -4.53 -1.70 -3.57
CA ALA A 208 -3.83 -2.76 -2.83
C ALA A 208 -2.58 -3.28 -3.53
N PHE A 209 -2.55 -3.26 -4.86
CA PHE A 209 -1.43 -3.73 -5.65
C PHE A 209 -0.77 -2.63 -6.47
N ASN A 210 -0.96 -1.35 -6.13
CA ASN A 210 -0.50 -0.22 -6.96
C ASN A 210 0.98 -0.34 -7.36
N ARG A 211 1.87 -0.56 -6.38
CA ARG A 211 3.31 -0.73 -6.63
C ARG A 211 3.66 -1.92 -7.51
N ARG A 212 2.87 -2.98 -7.43
CA ARG A 212 3.08 -4.20 -8.23
C ARG A 212 2.59 -4.00 -9.66
N LEU A 213 1.44 -3.36 -9.82
CA LEU A 213 0.79 -3.14 -11.12
C LEU A 213 1.49 -2.05 -11.92
N ALA A 214 1.97 -0.98 -11.27
CA ALA A 214 2.64 0.15 -11.93
C ALA A 214 4.04 -0.19 -12.46
N GLY A 215 4.72 -1.19 -11.90
CA GLY A 215 6.09 -1.52 -12.30
C GLY A 215 7.11 -0.48 -11.83
N LYS A 216 8.12 -0.21 -12.65
CA LYS A 216 9.14 0.83 -12.38
C LYS A 216 9.34 1.72 -13.60
N PRO A 217 9.38 3.05 -13.40
CA PRO A 217 9.74 3.99 -14.45
C PRO A 217 11.17 3.76 -14.95
N GLY A 218 11.37 4.09 -16.21
CA GLY A 218 12.67 4.19 -16.87
C GLY A 218 12.79 5.54 -17.57
N GLY A 219 13.68 5.62 -18.55
CA GLY A 219 13.83 6.78 -19.43
C GLY A 219 15.28 7.24 -19.55
N LYS A 220 15.46 8.51 -19.87
CA LYS A 220 16.77 9.12 -20.15
C LYS A 220 17.03 10.34 -19.27
N LEU A 221 18.23 10.38 -18.72
CA LEU A 221 18.78 11.57 -18.09
C LEU A 221 19.60 12.33 -19.13
N LEU A 222 19.29 13.60 -19.32
CA LEU A 222 19.81 14.43 -20.39
C LEU A 222 20.59 15.61 -19.84
N ALA A 223 21.63 15.99 -20.58
CA ALA A 223 22.21 17.32 -20.49
C ALA A 223 21.70 18.15 -21.67
N VAL A 224 21.08 19.29 -21.39
CA VAL A 224 20.42 20.13 -22.39
C VAL A 224 21.07 21.50 -22.44
N ALA A 225 21.62 21.86 -23.61
CA ALA A 225 22.24 23.16 -23.84
C ALA A 225 21.19 24.23 -24.13
N SER A 226 21.52 25.51 -23.92
CA SER A 226 20.57 26.64 -24.14
C SER A 226 20.01 26.74 -25.57
N GLY A 227 20.64 26.10 -26.56
CA GLY A 227 20.16 26.01 -27.94
C GLY A 227 19.26 24.79 -28.25
N GLY A 228 18.82 24.06 -27.23
CA GLY A 228 17.94 22.88 -27.36
C GLY A 228 18.63 21.58 -27.80
N LYS A 229 19.96 21.59 -27.99
CA LYS A 229 20.73 20.36 -28.22
C LYS A 229 20.86 19.60 -26.92
N SER A 230 20.52 18.31 -26.94
CA SER A 230 20.64 17.42 -25.79
C SER A 230 21.63 16.28 -26.04
N ARG A 231 22.16 15.72 -24.96
CA ARG A 231 22.98 14.50 -24.94
C ARG A 231 22.57 13.63 -23.76
N VAL A 232 22.61 12.32 -23.95
CA VAL A 232 22.25 11.35 -22.91
C VAL A 232 23.41 11.19 -21.93
N LEU A 233 23.11 11.39 -20.65
CA LEU A 233 24.01 11.12 -19.53
C LEU A 233 23.83 9.71 -19.00
N ALA A 234 22.59 9.25 -18.91
CA ALA A 234 22.23 7.92 -18.44
C ALA A 234 20.89 7.48 -19.03
N GLU A 235 20.66 6.18 -19.10
CA GLU A 235 19.41 5.59 -19.57
C GLU A 235 19.07 4.36 -18.73
N GLY A 236 17.80 4.21 -18.38
CA GLY A 236 17.28 3.03 -17.71
C GLY A 236 16.03 2.55 -18.41
N GLN A 237 15.89 1.22 -18.53
CA GLN A 237 14.72 0.64 -19.17
C GLN A 237 13.58 0.54 -18.15
N PRO A 238 12.35 0.95 -18.50
CA PRO A 238 11.21 0.78 -17.63
C PRO A 238 10.95 -0.71 -17.40
N VAL A 239 10.51 -1.07 -16.19
CA VAL A 239 10.19 -2.45 -15.84
C VAL A 239 8.68 -2.60 -15.75
N PRO A 240 8.05 -3.42 -16.61
CA PRO A 240 6.62 -3.66 -16.53
C PRO A 240 6.18 -4.15 -15.16
N GLY A 241 4.97 -3.74 -14.78
CA GLY A 241 4.30 -4.29 -13.62
C GLY A 241 4.10 -5.79 -13.74
N ALA A 242 3.80 -6.44 -12.62
CA ALA A 242 3.48 -7.85 -12.61
C ALA A 242 1.97 -8.06 -12.40
N PRO A 243 1.30 -8.89 -13.21
CA PRO A 243 -0.14 -9.07 -13.11
C PRO A 243 -0.54 -9.65 -11.75
N VAL A 244 -1.78 -9.35 -11.36
CA VAL A 244 -2.42 -9.93 -10.16
C VAL A 244 -3.50 -10.88 -10.62
N LYS A 245 -3.30 -12.18 -10.36
CA LYS A 245 -4.32 -13.20 -10.61
C LYS A 245 -5.16 -13.43 -9.36
N THR A 246 -6.46 -13.19 -9.47
CA THR A 246 -7.44 -13.29 -8.38
C THR A 246 -8.05 -14.69 -8.29
N THR A 247 -8.84 -14.90 -7.25
CA THR A 247 -9.69 -16.08 -7.05
C THR A 247 -11.11 -15.90 -7.60
N ILE A 248 -11.42 -14.70 -8.10
CA ILE A 248 -12.75 -14.30 -8.60
C ILE A 248 -13.14 -15.16 -9.80
N ASP A 249 -14.35 -15.70 -9.74
CA ASP A 249 -14.99 -16.38 -10.84
C ASP A 249 -15.82 -15.35 -11.63
N PRO A 250 -15.54 -15.12 -12.93
CA PRO A 250 -16.23 -14.09 -13.70
C PRO A 250 -17.74 -14.26 -13.75
N TYR A 251 -18.22 -15.50 -13.87
CA TYR A 251 -19.66 -15.79 -13.96
C TYR A 251 -20.36 -15.49 -12.63
N LEU A 252 -19.75 -15.91 -11.51
CA LEU A 252 -20.29 -15.60 -10.18
C LEU A 252 -20.24 -14.11 -9.88
N GLN A 253 -19.21 -13.40 -10.35
CA GLN A 253 -19.07 -11.95 -10.19
C GLN A 253 -20.20 -11.19 -10.91
N GLU A 254 -20.43 -11.48 -12.19
CA GLU A 254 -21.55 -10.89 -12.94
C GLU A 254 -22.90 -11.21 -12.29
N THR A 255 -23.08 -12.45 -11.83
CA THR A 255 -24.29 -12.88 -11.15
C THR A 255 -24.52 -12.11 -9.84
N ALA A 256 -23.47 -11.91 -9.03
CA ALA A 256 -23.55 -11.16 -7.78
C ALA A 256 -23.92 -9.69 -8.02
N VAL A 257 -23.32 -9.06 -9.04
CA VAL A 257 -23.62 -7.68 -9.42
C VAL A 257 -25.04 -7.55 -9.97
N ALA A 258 -25.45 -8.48 -10.85
CA ALA A 258 -26.81 -8.52 -11.36
C ALA A 258 -27.86 -8.72 -10.26
N ALA A 259 -27.56 -9.52 -9.23
CA ALA A 259 -28.44 -9.76 -8.10
C ALA A 259 -28.67 -8.50 -7.24
N LEU A 260 -27.69 -7.60 -7.15
CA LEU A 260 -27.90 -6.29 -6.51
C LEU A 260 -28.90 -5.43 -7.29
N ALA A 261 -29.00 -5.60 -8.61
CA ALA A 261 -29.94 -4.89 -9.48
C ALA A 261 -29.93 -3.36 -9.27
N GLY A 262 -28.74 -2.79 -9.05
CA GLY A 262 -28.53 -1.36 -8.79
C GLY A 262 -28.94 -0.87 -7.40
N ARG A 263 -29.31 -1.76 -6.48
CA ARG A 263 -29.60 -1.41 -5.08
C ARG A 263 -28.30 -1.22 -4.30
N ALA A 264 -28.31 -0.25 -3.38
CA ALA A 264 -27.25 -0.12 -2.40
C ALA A 264 -27.20 -1.38 -1.52
N GLY A 265 -26.01 -1.96 -1.37
CA GLY A 265 -25.78 -3.18 -0.63
C GLY A 265 -24.44 -3.81 -1.01
N GLY A 266 -24.20 -5.02 -0.53
CA GLY A 266 -23.02 -5.79 -0.93
C GLY A 266 -23.28 -7.28 -0.93
N VAL A 267 -22.57 -7.99 -1.80
CA VAL A 267 -22.66 -9.45 -1.93
C VAL A 267 -21.24 -10.02 -1.91
N ALA A 268 -20.97 -10.96 -1.01
CA ALA A 268 -19.69 -11.67 -0.95
C ALA A 268 -19.94 -13.17 -1.08
N LEU A 269 -19.21 -13.83 -1.99
CA LEU A 269 -19.24 -15.28 -2.15
C LEU A 269 -17.88 -15.85 -1.80
N LEU A 270 -17.86 -16.84 -0.92
CA LEU A 270 -16.65 -17.56 -0.51
C LEU A 270 -16.77 -19.04 -0.89
N ASP A 271 -15.63 -19.63 -1.23
CA ASP A 271 -15.48 -21.08 -1.21
C ASP A 271 -15.44 -21.57 0.25
N ALA A 272 -16.42 -22.36 0.66
CA ALA A 272 -16.58 -22.75 2.06
C ALA A 272 -15.37 -23.50 2.64
N LYS A 273 -14.67 -24.29 1.83
CA LYS A 273 -13.55 -25.14 2.30
C LYS A 273 -12.21 -24.41 2.27
N THR A 274 -12.01 -23.52 1.32
CA THR A 274 -10.71 -22.84 1.13
C THR A 274 -10.69 -21.39 1.64
N GLY A 275 -11.86 -20.77 1.80
CA GLY A 275 -12.00 -19.34 2.09
C GLY A 275 -11.78 -18.43 0.88
N ASP A 276 -11.39 -18.98 -0.28
CA ASP A 276 -11.16 -18.17 -1.49
C ASP A 276 -12.39 -17.31 -1.83
N VAL A 277 -12.16 -16.03 -2.06
CA VAL A 277 -13.21 -15.10 -2.51
C VAL A 277 -13.55 -15.39 -3.96
N ARG A 278 -14.80 -15.73 -4.24
CA ARG A 278 -15.29 -16.05 -5.59
C ARG A 278 -15.99 -14.89 -6.27
N ALA A 279 -16.63 -14.01 -5.51
CA ALA A 279 -17.23 -12.77 -6.01
C ALA A 279 -17.37 -11.73 -4.89
N LEU A 280 -17.23 -10.45 -5.23
CA LEU A 280 -17.51 -9.29 -4.37
C LEU A 280 -18.24 -8.23 -5.18
N ALA A 281 -19.46 -7.88 -4.81
CA ALA A 281 -20.24 -6.84 -5.47
C ALA A 281 -20.67 -5.76 -4.47
N GLY A 282 -20.78 -4.52 -4.94
CA GLY A 282 -21.11 -3.35 -4.15
C GLY A 282 -20.17 -3.17 -2.95
N GLN A 283 -20.75 -2.89 -1.78
CA GLN A 283 -20.00 -2.58 -0.56
C GLN A 283 -19.52 -3.82 0.22
N ALA A 284 -19.32 -4.96 -0.47
CA ALA A 284 -19.11 -6.26 0.15
C ALA A 284 -17.97 -6.34 1.17
N PHE A 285 -16.93 -5.50 1.04
CA PHE A 285 -15.76 -5.52 1.92
C PHE A 285 -15.31 -4.12 2.39
N SER A 286 -16.00 -3.05 1.99
CA SER A 286 -15.54 -1.67 2.17
C SER A 286 -16.39 -0.82 3.10
N ALA A 287 -17.64 -1.22 3.39
CA ALA A 287 -18.53 -0.50 4.30
C ALA A 287 -19.14 -1.46 5.35
N PRO A 288 -18.52 -1.59 6.54
CA PRO A 288 -19.13 -2.29 7.65
C PRO A 288 -20.46 -1.65 8.04
N GLN A 289 -21.49 -2.48 8.27
CA GLN A 289 -22.84 -2.07 8.67
C GLN A 289 -23.34 -2.98 9.79
N PRO A 290 -24.36 -2.59 10.58
CA PRO A 290 -24.96 -3.49 11.55
C PRO A 290 -25.37 -4.83 10.90
N PRO A 291 -24.81 -5.97 11.33
CA PRO A 291 -25.10 -7.28 10.71
C PRO A 291 -26.54 -7.75 10.94
N GLY A 292 -27.23 -7.18 11.93
CA GLY A 292 -28.58 -7.58 12.32
C GLY A 292 -28.65 -9.07 12.64
N SER A 293 -29.78 -9.70 12.32
CA SER A 293 -30.05 -11.11 12.64
C SER A 293 -28.98 -12.11 12.18
N THR A 294 -28.15 -11.78 11.19
CA THR A 294 -27.05 -12.67 10.79
C THR A 294 -26.01 -12.88 11.91
N PHE A 295 -25.88 -11.93 12.83
CA PHE A 295 -25.00 -12.03 14.00
C PHE A 295 -25.49 -13.06 15.03
N LYS A 296 -26.77 -13.46 15.00
CA LYS A 296 -27.32 -14.49 15.90
C LYS A 296 -26.60 -15.83 15.78
N ILE A 297 -25.85 -16.07 14.70
CA ILE A 297 -24.92 -17.21 14.59
C ILE A 297 -23.84 -17.15 15.69
N ILE A 298 -23.22 -15.98 15.90
CA ILE A 298 -22.22 -15.75 16.95
C ILE A 298 -22.84 -15.96 18.32
N THR A 299 -23.99 -15.35 18.57
CA THR A 299 -24.75 -15.50 19.83
C THR A 299 -25.13 -16.95 20.10
N THR A 300 -25.55 -17.68 19.07
CA THR A 300 -25.88 -19.11 19.16
C THR A 300 -24.67 -19.93 19.59
N VAL A 301 -23.51 -19.69 18.96
CA VAL A 301 -22.26 -20.39 19.32
C VAL A 301 -21.88 -20.09 20.76
N ALA A 302 -21.89 -18.82 21.16
CA ALA A 302 -21.56 -18.41 22.53
C ALA A 302 -22.52 -19.02 23.57
N ALA A 303 -23.83 -19.04 23.30
CA ALA A 303 -24.82 -19.62 24.20
C ALA A 303 -24.67 -21.14 24.35
N LEU A 304 -24.36 -21.85 23.26
CA LEU A 304 -24.12 -23.29 23.27
C LEU A 304 -22.79 -23.63 23.98
N GLU A 305 -21.70 -22.93 23.70
CA GLU A 305 -20.39 -23.16 24.36
C GLU A 305 -20.47 -22.93 25.88
N LYS A 306 -21.28 -21.94 26.29
CA LYS A 306 -21.53 -21.63 27.71
C LYS A 306 -22.62 -22.51 28.35
N ASN A 307 -23.23 -23.44 27.61
CA ASN A 307 -24.33 -24.30 28.04
C ASN A 307 -25.53 -23.52 28.62
N LEU A 308 -25.80 -22.33 28.07
CA LEU A 308 -26.97 -21.53 28.45
C LEU A 308 -28.27 -22.07 27.83
N VAL A 309 -28.14 -22.76 26.69
CA VAL A 309 -29.24 -23.36 25.95
C VAL A 309 -28.82 -24.71 25.37
N SER A 310 -29.79 -25.59 25.17
CA SER A 310 -29.74 -26.77 24.30
C SER A 310 -30.62 -26.54 23.07
N LEU A 311 -30.39 -27.30 21.99
CA LEU A 311 -31.13 -27.12 20.73
C LEU A 311 -32.65 -27.34 20.85
N ASP A 312 -33.06 -28.14 21.84
CA ASP A 312 -34.45 -28.52 22.09
C ASP A 312 -35.06 -27.79 23.30
N ASP A 313 -34.36 -26.82 23.89
CA ASP A 313 -34.93 -25.98 24.95
C ASP A 313 -36.08 -25.15 24.39
N GLU A 314 -37.19 -25.08 25.13
CA GLU A 314 -38.41 -24.41 24.68
C GLU A 314 -38.51 -22.97 25.20
N PHE A 315 -38.87 -22.06 24.31
CA PHE A 315 -39.12 -20.65 24.55
C PHE A 315 -40.59 -20.30 24.31
N GLU A 316 -41.09 -19.31 25.03
CA GLU A 316 -42.47 -18.84 24.89
C GLU A 316 -42.68 -18.20 23.51
N ILE A 317 -43.81 -18.48 22.88
CA ILE A 317 -44.19 -17.86 21.60
C ILE A 317 -44.74 -16.46 21.88
N VAL A 318 -43.94 -15.44 21.61
CA VAL A 318 -44.26 -14.02 21.86
C VAL A 318 -43.92 -13.16 20.64
N ASP A 319 -44.41 -11.93 20.59
CA ASP A 319 -44.14 -10.95 19.53
C ASP A 319 -42.97 -10.00 19.86
N GLY A 320 -42.40 -10.09 21.07
CA GLY A 320 -41.30 -9.26 21.51
C GLY A 320 -41.02 -9.41 23.00
N ILE A 321 -40.04 -8.65 23.49
CA ILE A 321 -39.66 -8.65 24.91
C ILE A 321 -39.22 -7.27 25.39
N ASN A 322 -39.40 -7.00 26.69
CA ASN A 322 -38.87 -5.79 27.32
C ASN A 322 -37.44 -6.02 27.82
N VAL A 323 -36.50 -5.18 27.38
CA VAL A 323 -35.12 -5.15 27.88
C VAL A 323 -34.82 -3.74 28.39
N GLY A 324 -34.40 -3.60 29.64
CA GLY A 324 -34.10 -2.29 30.25
C GLY A 324 -35.22 -1.25 30.13
N GLY A 325 -36.48 -1.68 30.14
CA GLY A 325 -37.66 -0.81 30.01
C GLY A 325 -38.04 -0.43 28.57
N ARG A 326 -37.37 -0.98 27.55
CA ARG A 326 -37.73 -0.81 26.13
C ARG A 326 -38.28 -2.11 25.56
N PHE A 327 -39.46 -2.06 24.96
CA PHE A 327 -40.02 -3.17 24.20
C PHE A 327 -39.31 -3.30 22.85
N ILE A 328 -38.84 -4.49 22.52
CA ILE A 328 -38.21 -4.82 21.25
C ILE A 328 -39.01 -5.95 20.61
N GLU A 329 -39.57 -5.64 19.44
CA GLU A 329 -40.41 -6.55 18.66
C GLU A 329 -39.57 -7.56 17.87
N ASN A 330 -40.16 -8.73 17.61
CA ASN A 330 -39.72 -9.62 16.55
C ASN A 330 -39.93 -8.97 15.18
N ALA A 331 -39.25 -9.50 14.16
CA ALA A 331 -39.38 -8.97 12.80
C ALA A 331 -40.86 -8.93 12.38
N ASN A 332 -41.31 -7.80 11.82
CA ASN A 332 -42.68 -7.58 11.36
C ASN A 332 -43.80 -7.83 12.41
N GLY A 333 -43.49 -7.87 13.70
CA GLY A 333 -44.45 -8.21 14.77
C GLY A 333 -44.84 -9.69 14.81
N GLU A 334 -43.99 -10.57 14.29
CA GLU A 334 -44.22 -12.01 14.25
C GLU A 334 -44.20 -12.63 15.65
N TYR A 335 -45.16 -13.51 15.92
CA TYR A 335 -45.14 -14.37 17.10
C TYR A 335 -44.24 -15.57 16.82
N CYS A 336 -43.15 -15.71 17.56
CA CYS A 336 -42.23 -16.82 17.38
C CYS A 336 -41.57 -17.22 18.70
N GLY A 337 -41.03 -18.45 18.74
CA GLY A 337 -40.54 -19.13 19.94
C GLY A 337 -40.43 -20.63 19.67
N GLY A 338 -40.73 -21.48 20.65
CA GLY A 338 -40.62 -22.93 20.54
C GLY A 338 -39.20 -23.41 20.81
N THR A 339 -38.75 -24.49 20.17
CA THR A 339 -37.38 -25.00 20.42
C THR A 339 -36.33 -23.95 20.03
N PHE A 340 -35.17 -23.92 20.69
CA PHE A 340 -34.09 -23.00 20.31
C PHE A 340 -33.68 -23.14 18.83
N ARG A 341 -33.74 -24.36 18.29
CA ARG A 341 -33.57 -24.62 16.85
C ARG A 341 -34.58 -23.87 15.99
N GLN A 342 -35.85 -23.85 16.40
CA GLN A 342 -36.91 -23.13 15.72
C GLN A 342 -36.72 -21.62 15.87
N ALA A 343 -36.44 -21.13 17.08
CA ALA A 343 -36.14 -19.73 17.35
C ALA A 343 -34.98 -19.19 16.48
N PHE A 344 -33.92 -19.99 16.31
CA PHE A 344 -32.82 -19.67 15.39
C PHE A 344 -33.28 -19.65 13.93
N ALA A 345 -34.07 -20.64 13.49
CA ALA A 345 -34.55 -20.74 12.11
C ALA A 345 -35.53 -19.61 11.74
N GLU A 346 -36.37 -19.18 12.68
CA GLU A 346 -37.34 -18.09 12.52
C GLU A 346 -36.75 -16.72 12.89
N SER A 347 -35.49 -16.68 13.34
CA SER A 347 -34.78 -15.46 13.74
C SER A 347 -35.55 -14.64 14.78
N CYS A 348 -36.02 -15.28 15.84
CA CYS A 348 -36.75 -14.64 16.94
C CYS A 348 -35.87 -13.64 17.71
N ASN A 349 -36.31 -12.39 17.88
CA ASN A 349 -35.56 -11.42 18.67
C ASN A 349 -35.77 -11.66 20.16
N ALA A 350 -37.01 -11.95 20.56
CA ALA A 350 -37.39 -12.18 21.95
C ALA A 350 -36.55 -13.27 22.64
N ASP A 351 -36.15 -14.31 21.90
CA ASP A 351 -35.35 -15.42 22.44
C ASP A 351 -33.85 -15.11 22.51
N PHE A 352 -33.34 -14.27 21.61
CA PHE A 352 -31.91 -13.97 21.51
C PHE A 352 -31.49 -12.78 22.39
N LEU A 353 -32.36 -11.80 22.59
CA LEU A 353 -32.09 -10.62 23.41
C LEU A 353 -31.66 -10.98 24.85
N PRO A 354 -32.34 -11.89 25.58
CA PRO A 354 -31.95 -12.27 26.94
C PRO A 354 -30.63 -13.03 27.01
N LEU A 355 -30.17 -13.64 25.91
CA LEU A 355 -28.92 -14.38 25.87
C LEU A 355 -27.72 -13.45 25.95
N GLY A 356 -27.82 -12.22 25.44
CA GLY A 356 -26.71 -11.25 25.47
C GLY A 356 -26.13 -11.03 26.87
N PRO A 357 -26.92 -10.56 27.85
CA PRO A 357 -26.47 -10.39 29.23
C PRO A 357 -25.99 -11.68 29.90
N GLN A 358 -26.60 -12.82 29.56
CA GLN A 358 -26.20 -14.12 30.11
C GLN A 358 -24.87 -14.61 29.55
N ILE A 359 -24.58 -14.36 28.28
CA ILE A 359 -23.28 -14.60 27.65
C ILE A 359 -22.24 -13.67 28.27
N GLY A 360 -22.57 -12.39 28.42
CA GLY A 360 -21.69 -11.37 28.98
C GLY A 360 -20.66 -10.85 27.97
N ASN A 361 -20.04 -9.70 28.28
CA ASN A 361 -19.13 -8.98 27.39
C ASN A 361 -17.94 -9.84 26.92
N GLU A 362 -17.17 -10.39 27.86
CA GLU A 362 -15.92 -11.10 27.56
C GLU A 362 -16.13 -12.27 26.60
N GLU A 363 -17.17 -13.08 26.83
CA GLU A 363 -17.45 -14.24 25.99
C GLU A 363 -18.00 -13.80 24.62
N MET A 364 -18.89 -12.82 24.57
CA MET A 364 -19.45 -12.33 23.29
C MET A 364 -18.35 -11.79 22.37
N VAL A 365 -17.47 -10.93 22.92
CA VAL A 365 -16.33 -10.36 22.20
C VAL A 365 -15.36 -11.48 21.81
N GLY A 366 -15.01 -12.37 22.74
CA GLY A 366 -14.08 -13.46 22.47
C GLY A 366 -14.55 -14.41 21.36
N ILE A 367 -15.84 -14.76 21.31
CA ILE A 367 -16.39 -15.57 20.21
C ILE A 367 -16.38 -14.77 18.90
N ALA A 368 -16.84 -13.51 18.90
CA ALA A 368 -16.81 -12.68 17.70
C ALA A 368 -15.40 -12.54 17.11
N GLU A 369 -14.37 -12.36 17.95
CA GLU A 369 -12.97 -12.30 17.53
C GLU A 369 -12.46 -13.63 16.95
N LYS A 370 -12.85 -14.79 17.51
CA LYS A 370 -12.56 -16.10 16.89
C LYS A 370 -13.14 -16.20 15.48
N PHE A 371 -14.29 -15.56 15.23
CA PHE A 371 -14.90 -15.45 13.89
C PHE A 371 -14.30 -14.32 13.02
N GLY A 372 -13.43 -13.47 13.56
CA GLY A 372 -12.68 -12.48 12.80
C GLY A 372 -13.08 -11.03 12.95
N PHE A 373 -13.98 -10.71 13.88
CA PHE A 373 -14.22 -9.32 14.27
C PHE A 373 -12.96 -8.73 14.95
N ASN A 374 -12.83 -7.40 14.92
CA ASN A 374 -11.69 -6.64 15.45
C ASN A 374 -10.35 -7.07 14.82
N SER A 375 -10.38 -7.43 13.54
CA SER A 375 -9.20 -7.78 12.77
C SER A 375 -9.36 -7.38 11.31
N PRO A 376 -8.27 -6.99 10.63
CA PRO A 376 -8.31 -6.73 9.19
C PRO A 376 -8.81 -7.94 8.40
N PRO A 377 -9.62 -7.72 7.34
CA PRO A 377 -9.99 -8.80 6.43
C PRO A 377 -8.76 -9.42 5.77
N THR A 378 -8.77 -10.74 5.61
CA THR A 378 -7.64 -11.52 5.08
C THR A 378 -7.75 -11.68 3.56
N LEU A 379 -7.86 -10.57 2.83
CA LEU A 379 -7.95 -10.58 1.36
C LEU A 379 -6.59 -10.88 0.70
N TYR A 380 -5.52 -10.33 1.26
CA TYR A 380 -4.15 -10.40 0.77
C TYR A 380 -3.17 -10.44 1.95
N SER A 381 -1.87 -10.52 1.68
CA SER A 381 -0.82 -10.59 2.70
C SER A 381 -0.91 -9.45 3.72
N ALA A 382 -0.53 -9.72 4.98
CA ALA A 382 -0.55 -8.73 6.05
C ALA A 382 0.24 -7.44 5.74
N ALA A 383 1.30 -7.53 4.93
CA ALA A 383 2.06 -6.36 4.50
C ALA A 383 1.23 -5.39 3.65
N ILE A 384 0.37 -5.92 2.77
CA ILE A 384 -0.54 -5.13 1.94
C ILE A 384 -1.69 -4.60 2.78
N ALA A 385 -2.25 -5.42 3.69
CA ALA A 385 -3.30 -4.97 4.60
C ALA A 385 -2.86 -3.79 5.47
N LYS A 386 -1.61 -3.78 5.92
CA LYS A 386 -1.04 -2.66 6.64
C LYS A 386 -0.86 -1.40 5.77
N GLU A 387 -0.67 -1.55 4.47
CA GLU A 387 -0.48 -0.41 3.55
C GLU A 387 -1.80 0.25 3.16
N VAL A 388 -2.87 -0.54 2.98
CA VAL A 388 -4.17 0.00 2.53
C VAL A 388 -5.23 0.12 3.61
N GLU A 389 -5.02 -0.50 4.77
CA GLU A 389 -5.88 -0.43 5.96
C GLU A 389 -7.37 -0.66 5.60
N PRO A 390 -7.73 -1.87 5.12
CA PRO A 390 -9.09 -2.17 4.73
C PRO A 390 -10.03 -2.09 5.95
N ALA A 391 -11.28 -1.66 5.72
CA ALA A 391 -12.26 -1.51 6.77
C ALA A 391 -12.48 -2.82 7.55
N GLU A 392 -12.37 -2.75 8.87
CA GLU A 392 -12.57 -3.88 9.76
C GLU A 392 -14.04 -4.06 10.12
N SER A 393 -14.44 -5.29 10.36
CA SER A 393 -15.71 -5.57 11.05
C SER A 393 -15.44 -5.56 12.54
N THR A 394 -16.24 -4.83 13.31
CA THR A 394 -15.95 -4.47 14.69
C THR A 394 -17.05 -4.89 15.65
N ILE A 395 -16.65 -5.21 16.87
CA ILE A 395 -17.50 -5.31 18.05
C ILE A 395 -16.82 -4.53 19.17
N PRO A 396 -17.54 -3.70 19.96
CA PRO A 396 -16.93 -3.00 21.09
C PRO A 396 -16.22 -3.97 22.01
N THR A 397 -15.00 -3.64 22.43
CA THR A 397 -14.27 -4.44 23.43
C THR A 397 -14.92 -4.37 24.80
N GLU A 398 -15.61 -3.27 25.08
CA GLU A 398 -16.44 -3.06 26.26
C GLU A 398 -17.86 -2.72 25.80
N ILE A 399 -18.72 -3.73 25.74
CA ILE A 399 -20.15 -3.59 25.55
C ILE A 399 -20.75 -3.21 26.91
N GLY A 400 -21.62 -2.19 26.93
CA GLY A 400 -22.32 -1.79 28.15
C GLY A 400 -23.22 -2.89 28.74
N GLU A 401 -23.93 -2.54 29.80
CA GLU A 401 -24.71 -3.52 30.58
C GLU A 401 -26.11 -3.77 29.98
N GLU A 402 -26.67 -4.94 30.32
CA GLU A 402 -28.04 -5.41 30.03
C GLU A 402 -28.59 -5.10 28.62
N VAL A 403 -29.02 -3.87 28.36
CA VAL A 403 -29.57 -3.44 27.06
C VAL A 403 -28.52 -3.52 25.96
N ASP A 404 -27.30 -3.05 26.20
CA ASP A 404 -26.26 -2.98 25.16
C ASP A 404 -25.81 -4.39 24.75
N LEU A 405 -25.66 -5.29 25.73
CA LEU A 405 -25.39 -6.70 25.48
C LEU A 405 -26.55 -7.39 24.75
N ALA A 406 -27.80 -7.10 25.13
CA ALA A 406 -28.95 -7.68 24.48
C ALA A 406 -29.04 -7.27 22.99
N VAL A 407 -28.94 -5.97 22.69
CA VAL A 407 -29.01 -5.51 21.29
C VAL A 407 -27.81 -5.96 20.46
N SER A 408 -26.63 -6.04 21.07
CA SER A 408 -25.43 -6.60 20.42
C SER A 408 -25.62 -8.08 20.07
N ALA A 409 -26.31 -8.85 20.92
CA ALA A 409 -26.60 -10.27 20.68
C ALA A 409 -27.51 -10.53 19.45
N ILE A 410 -28.18 -9.50 18.94
CA ILE A 410 -28.96 -9.57 17.68
C ILE A 410 -28.30 -8.76 16.55
N GLY A 411 -27.02 -8.42 16.68
CA GLY A 411 -26.25 -7.70 15.67
C GLY A 411 -26.64 -6.24 15.49
N GLN A 412 -27.20 -5.62 16.52
CA GLN A 412 -27.51 -4.19 16.59
C GLN A 412 -26.56 -3.49 17.59
N GLY A 413 -26.81 -2.21 17.88
CA GLY A 413 -25.91 -1.40 18.69
C GLY A 413 -24.69 -0.98 17.87
N GLU A 414 -23.50 -1.23 18.40
CA GLU A 414 -22.22 -0.80 17.82
C GLU A 414 -21.47 -1.92 17.09
N VAL A 415 -22.10 -3.10 16.93
CA VAL A 415 -21.56 -4.17 16.09
C VAL A 415 -21.64 -3.77 14.63
N LEU A 416 -20.52 -3.81 13.91
CA LEU A 416 -20.46 -3.53 12.48
C LEU A 416 -19.77 -4.68 11.76
N ALA A 417 -20.34 -5.11 10.64
CA ALA A 417 -19.79 -6.17 9.81
C ALA A 417 -19.92 -5.85 8.32
N THR A 418 -18.93 -6.26 7.54
CA THR A 418 -19.07 -6.30 6.09
C THR A 418 -19.80 -7.58 5.66
N PRO A 419 -20.45 -7.61 4.48
CA PRO A 419 -20.94 -8.85 3.90
C PRO A 419 -19.87 -9.94 3.78
N LEU A 420 -18.62 -9.58 3.49
CA LEU A 420 -17.48 -10.48 3.47
C LEU A 420 -17.22 -11.12 4.83
N GLN A 421 -17.27 -10.35 5.91
CA GLN A 421 -17.12 -10.88 7.27
C GLN A 421 -18.25 -11.86 7.59
N MET A 422 -19.50 -11.52 7.30
CA MET A 422 -20.63 -12.43 7.56
C MET A 422 -20.60 -13.68 6.67
N ALA A 423 -20.09 -13.57 5.44
CA ALA A 423 -19.79 -14.74 4.61
C ALA A 423 -18.69 -15.62 5.24
N SER A 424 -17.67 -15.03 5.88
CA SER A 424 -16.64 -15.77 6.63
C SER A 424 -17.21 -16.47 7.87
N VAL A 425 -18.18 -15.86 8.55
CA VAL A 425 -18.94 -16.52 9.64
C VAL A 425 -19.64 -17.77 9.12
N ALA A 426 -20.39 -17.66 8.02
CA ALA A 426 -21.06 -18.81 7.41
C ALA A 426 -20.06 -19.87 6.90
N GLN A 427 -18.93 -19.43 6.31
CA GLN A 427 -17.83 -20.29 5.86
C GLN A 427 -17.27 -21.12 7.01
N THR A 428 -17.08 -20.53 8.18
CA THR A 428 -16.57 -21.21 9.37
C THR A 428 -17.51 -22.32 9.81
N ILE A 429 -18.83 -22.07 9.85
CA ILE A 429 -19.84 -23.09 10.17
C ILE A 429 -19.86 -24.21 9.12
N ALA A 430 -19.84 -23.86 7.83
CA ALA A 430 -19.82 -24.82 6.73
C ALA A 430 -18.49 -25.61 6.61
N ASN A 431 -17.46 -25.15 7.31
CA ASN A 431 -16.14 -25.77 7.36
C ASN A 431 -15.82 -26.38 8.73
N ASP A 432 -16.84 -26.95 9.36
CA ASP A 432 -16.69 -27.76 10.58
C ASP A 432 -16.04 -26.97 11.74
N GLY A 433 -16.36 -25.67 11.83
CA GLY A 433 -15.84 -24.75 12.85
C GLY A 433 -14.46 -24.16 12.53
N VAL A 434 -13.88 -24.48 11.37
CA VAL A 434 -12.54 -23.99 10.98
C VAL A 434 -12.66 -22.77 10.07
N ARG A 435 -12.31 -21.60 10.61
CA ARG A 435 -12.24 -20.36 9.85
C ARG A 435 -11.03 -20.37 8.91
N MET A 436 -11.27 -20.12 7.63
CA MET A 436 -10.23 -20.04 6.60
C MET A 436 -9.96 -18.58 6.23
N PRO A 437 -8.71 -18.21 5.90
CA PRO A 437 -8.43 -16.88 5.37
C PRO A 437 -9.20 -16.60 4.08
N THR A 438 -9.72 -15.38 3.93
CA THR A 438 -10.59 -14.97 2.82
C THR A 438 -9.81 -14.46 1.62
N SER A 439 -8.87 -15.25 1.10
CA SER A 439 -7.94 -14.74 0.09
C SER A 439 -8.63 -14.41 -1.23
N ILE A 440 -8.33 -13.24 -1.81
CA ILE A 440 -8.78 -12.83 -3.15
C ILE A 440 -7.73 -13.08 -4.24
N VAL A 441 -6.54 -13.56 -3.88
CA VAL A 441 -5.41 -13.73 -4.80
C VAL A 441 -4.90 -15.16 -4.85
N ARG A 442 -4.45 -15.60 -6.03
CA ARG A 442 -3.90 -16.96 -6.23
C ARG A 442 -2.41 -17.05 -5.97
N THR A 443 -1.68 -15.95 -6.12
CA THR A 443 -0.22 -15.95 -5.97
C THR A 443 0.16 -16.18 -4.52
N LYS A 444 0.82 -17.32 -4.21
CA LYS A 444 1.15 -17.73 -2.83
C LYS A 444 1.77 -16.65 -1.95
N LYS A 445 2.69 -15.82 -2.49
CA LYS A 445 3.35 -14.74 -1.74
C LYS A 445 2.45 -13.53 -1.44
N LEU A 446 1.32 -13.41 -2.14
CA LEU A 446 0.36 -12.31 -1.97
C LEU A 446 -0.84 -12.74 -1.11
N ARG A 447 -0.95 -14.04 -0.79
CA ARG A 447 -2.01 -14.57 0.07
C ARG A 447 -1.76 -14.17 1.55
N PRO A 448 -2.82 -14.13 2.37
CA PRO A 448 -2.74 -13.88 3.82
C PRO A 448 -1.77 -14.80 4.55
#